data_AF-A0A371ITX1-F1
#
_entry.id   AF-A0A371ITX1-F1
#
_cell.length_a   1.000
_cell.length_b   1.000
_cell.length_c   1.000
_cell.angle_alpha   90.00
_cell.angle_beta   90.00
_cell.angle_gamma   90.00
#
_symmetry.space_group_name_H-M   'P 1'
#
loop_
_entity.id
_entity.type
_entity.pdbx_description
1 polymer ?
#
loop_
_entity_poly.entity_id
_entity_poly.type
_entity_poly.pdbx_seq_one_letter_code
_entity_poly.pdbx_strand_id
1 'polypeptide(L)'
;MGVIKIKLIKRGLKKDTILHSKKNQKWYKVEGDEVLLLVNEQLQNNKNQVVNNVDWINSKANLFIETIENSKEFYEKNKELKVRLFIKADEGNLYNEYKVSHWYMTDEAIELDLL
;
A
#
# COMPACT_ATOMS: atom_id res chain seq x y z
N MET A 1 -25.68 -10.09 4.35
CA MET A 1 -24.39 -9.38 4.53
C MET A 1 -23.95 -8.91 3.17
N GLY A 2 -23.88 -7.59 2.95
CA GLY A 2 -23.47 -7.04 1.66
C GLY A 2 -21.98 -7.28 1.45
N VAL A 3 -21.59 -7.89 0.34
CA VAL A 3 -20.18 -8.02 -0.04
C VAL A 3 -19.66 -6.60 -0.30
N ILE A 4 -18.76 -6.13 0.55
CA ILE A 4 -18.02 -4.89 0.27
C ILE A 4 -17.20 -5.15 -0.99
N LYS A 5 -17.53 -4.44 -2.06
CA LYS A 5 -16.88 -4.65 -3.37
C LYS A 5 -15.72 -3.68 -3.50
N ILE A 6 -14.50 -4.19 -3.32
CA ILE A 6 -13.26 -3.44 -3.54
C ILE A 6 -13.26 -2.80 -4.93
N LYS A 7 -13.14 -1.48 -4.97
CA LYS A 7 -13.07 -0.71 -6.21
C LYS A 7 -11.64 -0.60 -6.72
N LEU A 8 -11.40 -1.35 -7.79
CA LEU A 8 -10.25 -1.17 -8.66
C LEU A 8 -10.40 0.10 -9.51
N ILE A 9 -9.39 0.95 -9.49
CA ILE A 9 -9.35 2.24 -10.21
C ILE A 9 -8.63 2.11 -11.55
N LYS A 10 -7.43 1.51 -11.56
CA LYS A 10 -6.61 1.31 -12.77
C LYS A 10 -5.87 -0.02 -12.73
N ARG A 11 -5.59 -0.59 -13.89
CA ARG A 11 -4.82 -1.84 -14.05
C ARG A 11 -3.50 -1.61 -14.75
N GLY A 12 -2.53 -2.48 -14.46
CA GLY A 12 -1.38 -2.66 -15.34
C GLY A 12 -0.37 -1.51 -15.34
N LEU A 13 -0.22 -0.82 -14.22
CA LEU A 13 0.66 0.34 -14.09
C LEU A 13 2.08 -0.09 -13.76
N LYS A 14 3.07 0.43 -14.51
CA LYS A 14 4.48 0.22 -14.18
C LYS A 14 4.86 1.09 -12.98
N LYS A 15 5.76 0.58 -12.14
CA LYS A 15 6.31 1.32 -10.98
C LYS A 15 6.82 2.71 -11.37
N ASP A 16 7.58 2.82 -12.46
CA ASP A 16 8.14 4.10 -12.94
C ASP A 16 7.05 5.09 -13.36
N THR A 17 5.92 4.57 -13.86
CA THR A 17 4.74 5.38 -14.22
C THR A 17 4.01 5.87 -12.98
N ILE A 18 3.96 5.08 -11.90
CA ILE A 18 3.33 5.50 -10.64
C ILE A 18 4.21 6.53 -9.92
N LEU A 19 5.51 6.27 -9.83
CA LEU A 19 6.44 7.12 -9.08
C LEU A 19 6.97 8.31 -9.89
N HIS A 20 6.71 8.36 -11.20
CA HIS A 20 7.28 9.34 -12.13
C HIS A 20 8.83 9.37 -12.08
N SER A 21 9.48 8.22 -11.86
CA SER A 21 10.94 8.11 -11.68
C SER A 21 11.47 6.75 -12.13
N LYS A 22 12.65 6.72 -12.74
CA LYS A 22 13.37 5.50 -13.16
C LYS A 22 14.37 4.95 -12.13
N LYS A 23 14.56 5.65 -11.01
CA LYS A 23 15.51 5.21 -9.96
C LYS A 23 14.83 4.23 -9.02
N ASN A 24 15.63 3.32 -8.44
CA ASN A 24 15.21 2.33 -7.45
C ASN A 24 14.65 3.04 -6.21
N GLN A 25 13.37 3.39 -6.25
CA GLN A 25 12.71 4.17 -5.21
C GLN A 25 11.88 3.30 -4.27
N LYS A 26 11.71 3.84 -3.07
CA LYS A 26 11.06 3.29 -1.88
C LYS A 26 9.66 2.74 -2.19
N TRP A 27 9.08 2.03 -1.24
CA TRP A 27 7.72 1.50 -1.26
C TRP A 27 6.63 2.60 -1.21
N TYR A 28 7.02 3.89 -1.23
CA TYR A 28 6.09 5.02 -1.28
C TYR A 28 6.70 6.25 -1.99
N LYS A 29 5.84 7.20 -2.35
CA LYS A 29 6.18 8.56 -2.75
C LYS A 29 5.13 9.54 -2.22
N VAL A 30 5.57 10.71 -1.78
CA VAL A 30 4.68 11.83 -1.46
C VAL A 30 4.74 12.81 -2.63
N GLU A 31 3.58 13.20 -3.16
CA GLU A 31 3.45 14.14 -4.29
C GLU A 31 2.24 15.06 -4.05
N GLY A 32 2.49 16.34 -3.78
CA GLY A 32 1.43 17.29 -3.45
C GLY A 32 0.72 16.92 -2.15
N ASP A 33 -0.61 16.77 -2.23
CA ASP A 33 -1.49 16.34 -1.13
C ASP A 33 -1.74 14.82 -1.12
N GLU A 34 -0.98 14.06 -1.91
CA GLU A 34 -1.14 12.61 -2.05
C GLU A 34 0.09 11.84 -1.55
N VAL A 35 -0.16 10.68 -0.94
CA VAL A 35 0.82 9.64 -0.66
C VAL A 35 0.51 8.41 -1.52
N LEU A 36 1.44 8.08 -2.39
CA LEU A 36 1.38 6.92 -3.27
C LEU A 36 2.07 5.76 -2.55
N LEU A 37 1.34 4.69 -2.30
CA LEU A 37 1.85 3.49 -1.62
C LEU A 37 1.94 2.34 -2.61
N LEU A 38 3.10 1.68 -2.64
CA LEU A 38 3.34 0.49 -3.45
C LEU A 38 3.42 -0.73 -2.54
N VAL A 39 2.45 -1.63 -2.67
CA VAL A 39 2.41 -2.91 -1.98
C VAL A 39 2.77 -4.02 -2.95
N ASN A 40 3.68 -4.88 -2.51
CA ASN A 40 3.96 -6.14 -3.18
C ASN A 40 3.65 -7.27 -2.18
N GLU A 41 2.60 -8.05 -2.46
CA GLU A 41 2.15 -9.16 -1.61
C GLU A 41 3.18 -10.30 -1.53
N GLN A 42 4.08 -10.37 -2.52
CA GLN A 42 5.18 -11.34 -2.54
C GLN A 42 6.44 -10.83 -1.83
N LEU A 43 6.46 -9.58 -1.34
CA LEU A 43 7.65 -9.04 -0.68
C LEU A 43 7.86 -9.72 0.67
N GLN A 44 9.00 -10.39 0.82
CA GLN A 44 9.41 -11.03 2.06
C GLN A 44 10.57 -10.28 2.72
N ASN A 45 10.60 -10.28 4.05
CA ASN A 45 11.75 -9.80 4.82
C ASN A 45 12.89 -10.84 4.85
N ASN A 46 14.00 -10.50 5.52
CA ASN A 46 15.16 -11.37 5.69
C ASN A 46 14.88 -12.68 6.47
N LYS A 47 13.67 -12.86 6.99
CA LYS A 47 13.19 -14.07 7.69
C LYS A 47 12.17 -14.85 6.85
N ASN A 48 12.06 -14.56 5.55
CA ASN A 48 11.09 -15.13 4.61
C ASN A 48 9.62 -14.91 5.01
N GLN A 49 9.33 -13.86 5.80
CA GLN A 49 7.96 -13.51 6.16
C GLN A 49 7.45 -12.41 5.23
N VAL A 50 6.22 -12.58 4.73
CA VAL A 50 5.55 -11.57 3.92
C VAL A 50 5.41 -10.27 4.72
N VAL A 51 5.89 -9.18 4.14
CA VAL A 51 5.95 -7.86 4.80
C VAL A 51 4.61 -7.13 4.72
N ASN A 52 3.88 -7.31 3.62
CA ASN A 52 2.60 -6.65 3.39
C ASN A 52 1.54 -7.69 3.06
N ASN A 53 0.40 -7.64 3.75
CA ASN A 53 -0.69 -8.58 3.52
C ASN A 53 -1.94 -7.82 3.04
N VAL A 54 -2.64 -8.38 2.05
CA VAL A 54 -3.92 -7.84 1.60
C VAL A 54 -5.00 -8.88 1.84
N ASP A 55 -5.89 -8.57 2.77
CA ASP A 55 -7.08 -9.36 3.04
C ASP A 55 -8.21 -8.94 2.09
N TRP A 56 -8.26 -9.63 0.95
CA TRP A 56 -9.28 -9.40 -0.07
C TRP A 56 -10.71 -9.73 0.38
N ILE A 57 -10.87 -10.56 1.41
CA ILE A 57 -12.20 -10.95 1.94
C ILE A 57 -12.75 -9.80 2.79
N ASN A 58 -11.91 -9.26 3.67
CA ASN A 58 -12.27 -8.18 4.58
C ASN A 58 -12.02 -6.79 3.99
N SER A 59 -11.51 -6.71 2.76
CA SER A 59 -11.20 -5.45 2.06
C SER A 59 -10.19 -4.60 2.83
N LYS A 60 -9.13 -5.23 3.33
CA LYS A 60 -8.07 -4.56 4.11
C LYS A 60 -6.69 -4.79 3.52
N ALA A 61 -5.81 -3.82 3.65
CA ALA A 61 -4.39 -3.97 3.37
C ALA A 61 -3.57 -3.54 4.59
N ASN A 62 -2.59 -4.36 4.97
CA ASN A 62 -1.70 -4.11 6.08
C ASN A 62 -0.30 -3.83 5.54
N LEU A 63 0.22 -2.64 5.82
CA LEU A 63 1.58 -2.23 5.49
C LEU A 63 2.45 -2.22 6.74
N PHE A 64 3.58 -2.92 6.66
CA PHE A 64 4.60 -2.93 7.70
C PHE A 64 5.90 -2.33 7.18
N ILE A 65 6.42 -1.32 7.88
CA ILE A 65 7.59 -0.55 7.46
C ILE A 65 8.78 -0.90 8.34
N GLU A 66 9.34 -2.09 8.17
CA GLU A 66 10.49 -2.64 8.90
C GLU A 66 10.33 -2.79 10.42
N THR A 67 9.84 -1.77 11.12
CA THR A 67 9.53 -1.70 12.55
C THR A 67 8.22 -0.97 12.80
N ILE A 68 7.65 -1.16 14.00
CA ILE A 68 6.43 -0.46 14.42
C ILE A 68 6.72 1.04 14.56
N GLU A 69 7.88 1.42 15.08
CA GLU A 69 8.28 2.82 15.26
C GLU A 69 8.35 3.55 13.91
N ASN A 70 8.99 2.95 12.92
CA ASN A 70 9.06 3.50 11.56
C ASN A 70 7.67 3.63 10.94
N SER A 71 6.79 2.65 11.22
CA SER A 71 5.41 2.68 10.74
C SER A 71 4.60 3.81 11.37
N LYS A 72 4.75 4.01 12.69
CA LYS A 72 4.14 5.13 13.43
C LYS A 72 4.64 6.48 12.94
N GLU A 73 5.96 6.65 12.81
CA GLU A 73 6.55 7.91 12.35
C GLU A 73 6.07 8.25 10.93
N PHE A 74 6.02 7.25 10.04
CA PHE A 74 5.51 7.44 8.70
C PHE A 74 4.04 7.84 8.69
N TYR A 75 3.19 7.13 9.43
CA TYR A 75 1.77 7.45 9.50
C TYR A 75 1.55 8.86 10.07
N GLU A 76 2.15 9.20 11.20
CA GLU A 76 1.96 10.51 11.84
C GLU A 76 2.38 11.67 10.94
N LYS A 77 3.45 11.49 10.15
CA LYS A 77 3.93 12.50 9.20
C LYS A 77 3.01 12.69 8.00
N ASN A 78 2.25 11.68 7.62
CA ASN A 78 1.51 11.66 6.35
C ASN A 78 -0.01 11.51 6.53
N LYS A 79 -0.53 11.28 7.74
CA LYS A 79 -1.94 10.92 8.02
C LYS A 79 -2.99 11.87 7.44
N GLU A 80 -2.63 13.13 7.21
CA GLU A 80 -3.51 14.15 6.62
C GLU A 80 -3.56 14.11 5.08
N LEU A 81 -2.66 13.36 4.44
CA LEU A 81 -2.58 13.23 2.99
C LEU A 81 -3.58 12.20 2.45
N LYS A 82 -3.98 12.37 1.19
CA LYS A 82 -4.80 11.40 0.47
C LYS A 82 -3.96 10.19 0.07
N VAL A 83 -4.46 8.99 0.32
CA VAL A 83 -3.73 7.76 -0.02
C VAL A 83 -4.14 7.25 -1.39
N ARG A 84 -3.14 6.89 -2.19
CA ARG A 84 -3.32 6.11 -3.42
C ARG A 84 -2.55 4.81 -3.31
N LEU A 85 -3.28 3.70 -3.25
CA LEU A 85 -2.71 2.38 -3.03
C LEU A 85 -2.58 1.62 -4.33
N PHE A 86 -1.38 1.12 -4.59
CA PHE A 86 -1.06 0.32 -5.75
C PHE A 86 -0.55 -1.04 -5.28
N ILE A 87 -1.26 -2.11 -5.64
CA ILE A 87 -0.93 -3.47 -5.21
C ILE A 87 -0.46 -4.29 -6.41
N LYS A 88 0.64 -5.01 -6.20
CA LYS A 88 1.16 -6.07 -7.06
C LYS A 88 0.99 -7.40 -6.32
N ALA A 89 0.19 -8.31 -6.89
CA ALA A 89 -0.16 -9.61 -6.28
C ALA A 89 0.72 -10.78 -6.78
N ASP A 90 1.33 -10.62 -7.96
CA ASP A 90 2.14 -11.64 -8.64
C ASP A 90 3.62 -11.23 -8.77
N GLU A 91 4.45 -12.07 -9.40
CA GLU A 91 5.87 -11.76 -9.65
C GLU A 91 6.07 -10.68 -10.74
N GLY A 92 5.03 -10.32 -11.50
CA GLY A 92 5.08 -9.42 -12.65
C GLY A 92 5.27 -7.94 -12.31
N ASN A 93 5.77 -7.12 -13.22
CA ASN A 93 6.19 -5.74 -12.89
C ASN A 93 5.06 -4.69 -12.83
N LEU A 94 3.81 -5.13 -12.77
CA LEU A 94 2.64 -4.27 -12.89
C LEU A 94 1.86 -4.19 -11.59
N TYR A 95 1.36 -2.99 -11.31
CA TYR A 95 0.56 -2.67 -10.15
C TYR A 95 -0.85 -2.27 -10.57
N ASN A 96 -1.80 -2.58 -9.71
CA ASN A 96 -3.20 -2.19 -9.86
C ASN A 96 -3.53 -1.16 -8.78
N GLU A 97 -4.21 -0.07 -9.16
CA GLU A 97 -4.62 0.98 -8.24
C GLU A 97 -5.97 0.62 -7.62
N TYR A 98 -6.05 0.67 -6.29
CA TYR A 98 -7.26 0.39 -5.53
C TYR A 98 -7.68 1.61 -4.74
N LYS A 99 -9.00 1.80 -4.62
CA LYS A 99 -9.54 2.90 -3.83
C LYS A 99 -9.37 2.60 -2.35
N VAL A 100 -8.73 3.53 -1.65
CA VAL A 100 -8.63 3.55 -0.19
C VAL A 100 -9.71 4.47 0.34
N SER A 101 -10.52 3.99 1.28
CA SER A 101 -11.49 4.83 1.98
C SER A 101 -10.91 5.46 3.23
N HIS A 102 -10.12 4.69 3.97
CA HIS A 102 -9.53 5.12 5.21
C HIS A 102 -8.21 4.38 5.44
N TRP A 103 -7.34 5.00 6.22
CA TRP A 103 -6.12 4.37 6.67
C TRP A 103 -5.81 4.85 8.08
N TYR A 104 -5.23 3.97 8.88
CA TYR A 104 -4.95 4.24 10.27
C TYR A 104 -3.78 3.38 10.76
N MET A 105 -3.17 3.80 11.86
CA MET A 105 -2.11 3.05 12.52
C MET A 105 -2.72 2.17 13.62
N THR A 106 -2.36 0.89 13.63
CA THR A 106 -2.64 -0.04 14.74
C THR A 106 -1.37 -0.29 15.56
N ASP A 107 -1.46 -1.13 16.59
CA ASP A 107 -0.27 -1.55 17.35
C ASP A 107 0.67 -2.42 16.51
N GLU A 108 0.20 -3.00 15.40
CA GLU A 108 0.96 -3.94 14.58
C GLU A 108 1.45 -3.34 13.26
N ALA A 109 0.62 -2.54 12.59
CA ALA A 109 0.88 -2.07 11.22
C ALA A 109 0.04 -0.85 10.85
N ILE A 110 0.26 -0.32 9.64
CA ILE A 110 -0.66 0.61 9.00
C ILE A 110 -1.74 -0.21 8.30
N GLU A 111 -2.99 -0.06 8.71
CA GLU A 111 -4.14 -0.69 8.05
C GLU A 111 -4.81 0.28 7.08
N LEU A 112 -5.28 -0.23 5.95
CA LEU A 112 -6.01 0.51 4.93
C LEU A 112 -7.30 -0.23 4.60
N ASP A 113 -8.41 0.49 4.65
CA ASP A 113 -9.71 0.00 4.21
C ASP A 113 -9.88 0.26 2.70
N LEU A 114 -10.25 -0.78 1.96
CA LEU A 114 -10.41 -0.79 0.51
C LEU A 114 -11.91 -0.74 0.15
N LEU A 115 -12.38 0.34 -0.50
CA LEU A 115 -13.80 0.52 -0.89
C LEU A 115 -13.97 0.93 -2.35
#